data_AF-A0A662VHY3-F1
#
_entry.id   AF-A0A662VHY3-F1
#
_cell.length_a   1.000
_cell.length_b   1.000
_cell.length_c   1.000
_cell.angle_alpha   90.00
_cell.angle_beta   90.00
_cell.angle_gamma   90.00
#
_symmetry.space_group_name_H-M   'P 1'
#
loop_
_entity.id
_entity.type
_entity.pdbx_description
1 polymer ?
#
loop_
_entity_poly.entity_id
_entity_poly.type
_entity_poly.pdbx_seq_one_letter_code
_entity_poly.pdbx_strand_id
1 'polypeptide(L)'
;MDVNDTEKHVTSFSSKNIDRSVIGRVGLKKIVRVKIGDRNYFIYFYVGEKHDHMIIPFSYCSCKNFLIKVMTKKTKLSCKHLLMLKYALDNSLFRTIRINNDKILKNIIDEIINLGISPTLRKLLHTRNMEK
;
A
#
# COMPACT_ATOMS: atom_id res chain seq x y z
N MET A 1 21.18 -6.81 -0.09
CA MET A 1 19.75 -6.57 0.16
C MET A 1 19.58 -5.46 1.16
N ASP A 2 19.61 -4.26 0.62
CA ASP A 2 19.17 -3.02 1.24
C ASP A 2 17.84 -2.56 0.60
N VAL A 3 17.38 -1.35 0.92
CA VAL A 3 16.15 -0.78 0.37
C VAL A 3 16.28 -0.51 -1.15
N ASN A 4 17.48 -0.17 -1.63
CA ASN A 4 17.73 0.10 -3.06
C ASN A 4 17.59 -1.17 -3.91
N ASP A 5 17.99 -2.33 -3.40
CA ASP A 5 17.79 -3.62 -4.06
C ASP A 5 16.30 -3.93 -4.25
N THR A 6 15.48 -3.56 -3.26
CA THR A 6 14.02 -3.72 -3.32
C THR A 6 13.41 -2.79 -4.37
N GLU A 7 13.81 -1.53 -4.36
CA GLU A 7 13.32 -0.53 -5.31
C GLU A 7 13.65 -0.93 -6.76
N LYS A 8 14.90 -1.32 -7.04
CA LYS A 8 15.31 -1.83 -8.36
C LYS A 8 14.49 -3.04 -8.78
N HIS A 9 14.25 -3.98 -7.87
CA HIS A 9 13.45 -5.17 -8.18
C HIS A 9 11.99 -4.83 -8.49
N VAL A 10 11.36 -3.96 -7.70
CA VAL A 10 9.95 -3.60 -7.89
C VAL A 10 9.76 -2.69 -9.13
N THR A 11 10.72 -1.81 -9.42
CA THR A 11 10.66 -0.93 -10.61
C THR A 11 10.91 -1.68 -11.91
N SER A 12 11.85 -2.64 -11.91
CA SER A 12 12.10 -3.53 -13.06
C SER A 12 11.04 -4.62 -13.25
N PHE A 13 10.13 -4.79 -12.28
CA PHE A 13 9.06 -5.76 -12.35
C PHE A 13 8.09 -5.43 -13.50
N SER A 14 7.99 -6.35 -14.46
CA SER A 14 6.99 -6.27 -15.53
C SER A 14 5.66 -6.87 -15.08
N SER A 15 4.60 -6.08 -15.20
CA SER A 15 3.21 -6.46 -14.92
C SER A 15 2.72 -7.68 -15.70
N LYS A 16 3.41 -8.08 -16.78
CA LYS A 16 3.10 -9.30 -17.56
C LYS A 16 3.36 -10.62 -16.81
N ASN A 17 4.21 -10.61 -15.77
CA ASN A 17 4.59 -11.81 -15.00
C ASN A 17 3.94 -11.87 -13.60
N ILE A 18 2.87 -11.13 -13.39
CA ILE A 18 2.23 -11.06 -12.07
C ILE A 18 1.27 -12.23 -11.85
N ASP A 19 1.30 -12.81 -10.66
CA ASP A 19 0.42 -13.90 -10.25
C ASP A 19 -1.06 -13.46 -10.35
N ARG A 20 -1.93 -14.29 -10.95
CA ARG A 20 -3.37 -14.00 -11.11
C ARG A 20 -4.08 -13.68 -9.78
N SER A 21 -3.63 -14.28 -8.68
CA SER A 21 -4.16 -13.99 -7.33
C SER A 21 -3.85 -12.56 -6.87
N VAL A 22 -2.75 -11.99 -7.37
CA VAL A 22 -2.36 -10.60 -7.13
C VAL A 22 -3.25 -9.66 -7.95
N ILE A 23 -3.48 -9.98 -9.23
CA ILE A 23 -4.38 -9.23 -10.12
C ILE A 23 -5.78 -9.15 -9.52
N GLY A 24 -6.35 -10.28 -9.11
CA GLY A 24 -7.71 -10.30 -8.53
C GLY A 24 -7.85 -9.41 -7.31
N ARG A 25 -6.84 -9.37 -6.43
CA ARG A 25 -6.85 -8.49 -5.25
C ARG A 25 -6.66 -7.01 -5.58
N VAL A 26 -5.86 -6.68 -6.60
CA VAL A 26 -5.70 -5.29 -7.06
C VAL A 26 -6.97 -4.81 -7.75
N GLY A 27 -7.62 -5.65 -8.56
CA GLY A 27 -8.89 -5.34 -9.22
C GLY A 27 -10.00 -4.93 -8.23
N LEU A 28 -9.95 -5.43 -7.00
CA LEU A 28 -10.84 -5.03 -5.90
C LEU A 28 -10.53 -3.64 -5.31
N LYS A 29 -9.65 -2.85 -5.94
CA LYS A 29 -9.22 -1.51 -5.52
C LYS A 29 -8.78 -1.47 -4.04
N LYS A 30 -8.09 -2.52 -3.59
CA LYS A 30 -7.54 -2.64 -2.23
C LYS A 30 -6.33 -1.73 -2.00
N ILE A 31 -5.75 -1.16 -3.06
CA ILE A 31 -4.74 -0.10 -2.97
C ILE A 31 -5.42 1.26 -2.86
N VAL A 32 -5.02 2.03 -1.85
CA VAL A 32 -5.54 3.35 -1.54
C VAL A 32 -4.38 4.34 -1.48
N ARG A 33 -4.42 5.34 -2.34
CA ARG A 33 -3.52 6.50 -2.33
C ARG A 33 -4.11 7.58 -1.43
N VAL A 34 -3.33 8.07 -0.47
CA VAL A 34 -3.71 9.20 0.37
C VAL A 34 -2.87 10.41 -0.04
N LYS A 35 -3.55 11.47 -0.48
CA LYS A 35 -2.97 12.80 -0.75
C LYS A 35 -3.25 13.72 0.43
N ILE A 36 -2.23 14.46 0.87
CA ILE A 36 -2.32 15.40 1.98
C ILE A 36 -2.33 16.82 1.40
N GLY A 37 -3.48 17.51 1.47
CA GLY A 37 -3.67 18.82 0.86
C GLY A 37 -3.17 18.84 -0.59
N ASP A 38 -2.32 19.82 -0.90
CA ASP A 38 -1.66 19.97 -2.21
C ASP A 38 -0.19 19.52 -2.24
N ARG A 39 0.23 18.74 -1.24
CA ARG A 39 1.58 18.18 -1.22
C ARG A 39 1.75 17.15 -2.35
N ASN A 40 2.96 17.11 -2.93
CA ASN A 40 3.32 16.23 -4.05
C ASN A 40 3.79 14.83 -3.64
N TYR A 41 3.80 14.52 -2.34
CA TYR A 41 4.08 13.16 -1.88
C TYR A 41 2.78 12.42 -1.53
N PHE A 42 2.81 11.11 -1.77
CA PHE A 42 1.67 10.23 -1.54
C PHE A 42 2.09 9.08 -0.64
N ILE A 43 1.20 8.70 0.28
CA ILE A 43 1.33 7.46 1.04
C ILE A 43 0.28 6.50 0.53
N TYR A 44 0.68 5.24 0.36
CA TYR A 44 -0.20 4.19 -0.14
C TYR A 44 -0.53 3.24 1.01
N PHE A 45 -1.74 2.71 0.95
CA PHE A 45 -2.22 1.72 1.89
C PHE A 45 -2.82 0.55 1.12
N TYR A 46 -2.52 -0.66 1.56
CA TYR A 46 -3.28 -1.83 1.18
C TYR A 46 -4.33 -2.09 2.26
N VAL A 47 -5.59 -2.16 1.85
CA VAL A 47 -6.74 -2.44 2.73
C VAL A 47 -7.16 -3.89 2.55
N GLY A 48 -6.80 -4.74 3.51
CA GLY A 48 -7.09 -6.17 3.47
C GLY A 48 -8.41 -6.54 4.13
N GLU A 49 -8.72 -7.83 4.23
CA GLU A 49 -9.85 -8.28 5.06
C GLU A 49 -9.48 -8.33 6.54
N LYS A 50 -8.27 -8.84 6.84
CA LYS A 50 -7.80 -9.04 8.22
C LYS A 50 -6.80 -7.98 8.68
N HIS A 51 -6.00 -7.44 7.75
CA HIS A 51 -4.94 -6.49 8.06
C HIS A 51 -4.81 -5.45 6.96
N ASP A 52 -4.54 -4.23 7.39
CA ASP A 52 -4.16 -3.10 6.55
C ASP A 52 -2.64 -2.92 6.63
N HIS A 53 -2.05 -2.38 5.57
CA HIS A 53 -0.61 -2.18 5.49
C HIS A 53 -0.29 -0.82 4.89
N MET A 54 0.62 -0.08 5.55
CA MET A 54 1.23 1.11 4.99
C MET A 54 2.29 0.69 3.96
N ILE A 55 2.35 1.43 2.87
CA ILE A 55 3.27 1.22 1.77
C ILE A 55 3.89 2.57 1.39
N ILE A 56 5.22 2.63 1.45
CA ILE A 56 6.00 3.69 0.80
C ILE A 56 6.39 3.13 -0.57
N PRO A 57 6.12 3.86 -1.67
CA PRO A 57 6.34 3.35 -3.02
C PRO A 57 7.71 2.68 -3.19
N PHE A 58 7.66 1.45 -3.68
CA PHE A 58 8.81 0.64 -4.12
C PHE A 58 9.87 0.31 -3.06
N SER A 59 9.76 0.85 -1.85
CA SER A 59 10.83 0.81 -0.84
C SER A 59 10.41 0.15 0.46
N TYR A 60 9.14 0.24 0.87
CA TYR A 60 8.72 -0.27 2.17
C TYR A 60 7.26 -0.74 2.19
N CYS A 61 7.02 -1.81 2.93
CA CYS A 61 5.68 -2.23 3.33
C CYS A 61 5.67 -2.68 4.80
N SER A 62 4.67 -2.29 5.57
CA SER A 62 4.56 -2.66 6.98
C SER A 62 4.15 -4.11 7.25
N CYS A 63 3.98 -4.94 6.21
CA CYS A 63 3.57 -6.33 6.39
C CYS A 63 4.69 -7.20 6.97
N LYS A 64 4.32 -8.21 7.77
CA LYS A 64 5.29 -9.16 8.37
C LYS A 64 6.19 -9.84 7.34
N ASN A 65 5.69 -10.14 6.14
CA ASN A 65 6.52 -10.74 5.09
C ASN A 65 7.64 -9.80 4.64
N PHE A 66 7.38 -8.49 4.53
CA PHE A 66 8.41 -7.52 4.17
C PHE A 66 9.45 -7.42 5.30
N LEU A 67 8.99 -7.15 6.53
CA LEU A 67 9.87 -7.02 7.69
C LEU A 67 10.77 -8.26 7.88
N ILE A 68 10.19 -9.45 7.89
CA ILE A 68 10.94 -10.68 8.17
C ILE A 68 11.74 -11.14 6.97
N LYS A 69 11.14 -11.24 5.77
CA LYS A 69 11.77 -11.92 4.63
C LYS A 69 12.62 -11.00 3.78
N VAL A 70 12.28 -9.72 3.70
CA VAL A 70 13.03 -8.73 2.91
C VAL A 70 14.08 -8.05 3.80
N MET A 71 13.66 -7.42 4.90
CA MET A 71 14.57 -6.62 5.73
C MET A 71 15.47 -7.48 6.62
N THR A 72 14.90 -8.42 7.39
CA THR A 72 15.68 -9.20 8.37
C THR A 72 16.42 -10.36 7.72
N LYS A 73 15.70 -11.29 7.09
CA LYS A 73 16.27 -12.54 6.56
C LYS A 73 16.88 -12.40 5.17
N LYS A 74 16.57 -11.33 4.42
CA LYS A 74 17.07 -11.08 3.06
C LYS A 74 16.89 -12.29 2.11
N THR A 75 15.78 -13.00 2.28
CA THR A 75 15.42 -14.21 1.51
C THR A 75 14.48 -13.90 0.34
N LYS A 76 13.93 -12.68 0.29
CA LYS A 76 13.09 -12.18 -0.82
C LYS A 76 13.45 -10.73 -1.13
N LEU A 77 13.29 -10.36 -2.39
CA LEU A 77 13.50 -8.98 -2.87
C LEU A 77 12.31 -8.05 -2.63
N SER A 78 11.09 -8.58 -2.50
CA SER A 78 9.90 -7.78 -2.24
C SER A 78 8.79 -8.58 -1.57
N CYS A 79 7.82 -7.87 -1.03
CA CYS A 79 6.56 -8.48 -0.60
C CYS A 79 5.50 -8.32 -1.70
N LYS A 80 4.47 -9.19 -1.66
CA LYS A 80 3.37 -9.13 -2.62
C LYS A 80 2.64 -7.78 -2.67
N HIS A 81 2.62 -7.02 -1.57
CA HIS A 81 1.92 -5.73 -1.53
C HIS A 81 2.66 -4.64 -2.31
N LEU A 82 4.00 -4.69 -2.38
CA LEU A 82 4.77 -3.79 -3.24
C LEU A 82 4.52 -4.11 -4.72
N LEU A 83 4.46 -5.39 -5.08
CA LEU A 83 4.10 -5.82 -6.44
C LEU A 83 2.65 -5.43 -6.79
N MET A 84 1.72 -5.57 -5.84
CA MET A 84 0.34 -5.08 -5.98
C MET A 84 0.30 -3.57 -6.22
N LEU A 85 1.07 -2.79 -5.47
CA LEU A 85 1.14 -1.35 -5.66
C LEU A 85 1.70 -1.01 -7.04
N LYS A 86 2.80 -1.62 -7.47
CA LYS A 86 3.38 -1.40 -8.80
C LYS A 86 2.35 -1.68 -9.90
N TYR A 87 1.71 -2.84 -9.85
CA TYR A 87 0.64 -3.19 -10.80
C TYR A 87 -0.55 -2.22 -10.75
N ALA A 88 -0.97 -1.82 -9.56
CA ALA A 88 -2.05 -0.84 -9.40
C ALA A 88 -1.70 0.51 -10.02
N LEU A 89 -0.46 0.98 -9.85
CA LEU A 89 0.01 2.23 -10.44
C LEU A 89 0.07 2.15 -11.96
N ASP A 90 0.67 1.09 -12.50
CA ASP A 90 0.82 0.88 -13.94
C ASP A 90 -0.54 0.79 -14.66
N ASN A 91 -1.58 0.33 -13.98
CA ASN A 91 -2.93 0.14 -14.55
C ASN A 91 -3.97 1.13 -14.00
N SER A 92 -3.57 2.13 -13.20
CA SER A 92 -4.49 3.06 -12.54
C SER A 92 -5.60 2.39 -11.68
N LEU A 93 -5.30 1.25 -11.07
CA LEU A 93 -6.22 0.43 -10.26
C LEU A 93 -6.08 0.71 -8.76
N PHE A 94 -6.35 1.94 -8.34
CA PHE A 94 -6.32 2.34 -6.93
C PHE A 94 -7.40 3.38 -6.60
N ARG A 95 -7.75 3.50 -5.33
CA ARG A 95 -8.61 4.60 -4.82
C ARG A 95 -7.75 5.78 -4.40
N THR A 96 -8.26 7.00 -4.49
CA THR A 96 -7.59 8.19 -3.96
C THR A 96 -8.43 8.84 -2.88
N ILE A 97 -7.86 9.06 -1.71
CA ILE A 97 -8.42 9.89 -0.64
C ILE A 97 -7.57 11.16 -0.53
N ARG A 98 -8.24 12.30 -0.37
CA ARG A 98 -7.62 13.58 0.00
C ARG A 98 -7.91 13.85 1.46
N ILE A 99 -6.89 14.07 2.25
CA ILE A 99 -7.02 14.52 3.64
C ILE A 99 -6.34 15.89 3.75
N ASN A 100 -6.91 16.77 4.57
CA ASN A 100 -6.38 18.13 4.77
C ASN A 100 -5.64 18.29 6.11
N ASN A 101 -5.55 17.21 6.89
CA ASN A 101 -5.04 17.25 8.26
C ASN A 101 -4.06 16.08 8.49
N ASP A 102 -2.82 16.42 8.83
CA ASP A 102 -1.74 15.46 9.13
C ASP A 102 -2.06 14.56 10.34
N LYS A 103 -2.90 15.02 11.27
CA LYS A 103 -3.37 14.20 12.41
C LYS A 103 -4.17 12.99 11.96
N ILE A 104 -4.95 13.11 10.88
CA ILE A 104 -5.71 11.97 10.32
C ILE A 104 -4.75 10.92 9.78
N LEU A 105 -3.70 11.35 9.05
CA LEU A 105 -2.68 10.43 8.57
C LEU A 105 -1.98 9.71 9.72
N LYS A 106 -1.55 10.46 10.74
CA LYS A 106 -0.91 9.90 11.93
C LYS A 106 -1.78 8.83 12.57
N ASN A 107 -3.08 9.11 12.77
CA ASN A 107 -4.01 8.14 13.33
C ASN A 107 -4.11 6.87 12.48
N ILE A 108 -4.21 7.00 11.16
CA ILE A 108 -4.25 5.84 10.25
C ILE A 108 -2.99 4.98 10.41
N ILE A 109 -1.82 5.62 10.47
CA ILE A 109 -0.54 4.91 10.60
C ILE A 109 -0.45 4.23 11.97
N ASP A 110 -0.77 4.94 13.05
CA ASP A 110 -0.75 4.42 14.42
C ASP A 110 -1.71 3.23 14.58
N GLU A 111 -2.92 3.30 14.02
CA GLU A 111 -3.89 2.20 14.01
C GLU A 111 -3.34 0.98 13.24
N ILE A 112 -2.74 1.19 12.07
CA ILE A 112 -2.17 0.09 11.28
C ILE A 112 -1.01 -0.58 12.01
N ILE A 113 -0.12 0.20 12.62
CA ILE A 113 1.06 -0.34 13.30
C ILE A 113 0.65 -1.09 14.57
N ASN A 114 -0.24 -0.51 15.38
CA ASN A 114 -0.56 -1.05 16.71
C ASN A 114 -1.69 -2.09 16.67
N LEU A 115 -2.69 -1.91 15.81
CA LEU A 115 -3.89 -2.76 15.73
C LEU A 115 -3.90 -3.66 14.49
N GLY A 116 -3.06 -3.37 13.50
CA GLY A 116 -3.04 -4.08 12.22
C GLY A 116 -4.15 -3.69 11.26
N ILE A 117 -5.09 -2.82 11.66
CA ILE A 117 -6.23 -2.36 10.86
C ILE A 117 -6.51 -0.90 11.17
N SER A 118 -6.95 -0.11 10.19
CA SER A 118 -7.34 1.29 10.43
C SER A 118 -8.84 1.52 10.26
N PRO A 119 -9.60 1.60 11.37
CA PRO A 119 -10.98 2.08 11.35
C PRO A 119 -11.11 3.46 10.73
N THR A 120 -10.15 4.36 10.99
CA THR A 120 -10.16 5.72 10.43
C THR A 120 -10.10 5.68 8.90
N LEU A 121 -9.16 4.92 8.31
CA LEU A 121 -9.04 4.77 6.87
C LEU A 121 -10.30 4.13 6.25
N ARG A 122 -10.85 3.10 6.89
CA ARG A 122 -12.05 2.40 6.40
C ARG A 122 -13.28 3.28 6.40
N LYS A 123 -13.46 4.09 7.45
CA LYS A 123 -14.52 5.10 7.52
C LYS A 123 -14.41 6.09 6.36
N LEU A 124 -13.22 6.63 6.10
CA LEU A 124 -12.97 7.55 4.98
C LEU A 124 -13.28 6.92 3.61
N LEU A 125 -13.04 5.62 3.45
CA LEU A 125 -13.35 4.89 2.21
C LEU A 125 -14.86 4.68 2.02
N HIS A 126 -15.62 4.54 3.09
CA HIS A 126 -17.08 4.36 3.02
C HIS A 126 -17.81 5.69 2.83
N THR A 127 -17.43 6.75 3.54
CA THR A 127 -18.09 8.06 3.45
C THR A 127 -18.03 8.65 2.04
N ARG A 128 -16.97 8.37 1.27
CA ARG A 128 -16.83 8.85 -0.12
C ARG A 128 -17.51 8.00 -1.19
N ASN A 129 -18.02 6.82 -0.84
CA ASN A 129 -18.77 5.99 -1.77
C ASN A 129 -20.26 6.39 -1.84
N MET A 130 -20.70 7.38 -1.05
CA MET A 130 -22.07 7.90 -1.03
C MET A 130 -22.29 9.12 -1.93
N GLU A 131 -21.24 9.62 -2.59
CA GLU A 131 -21.32 10.70 -3.60
C GLU A 131 -21.33 10.13 -5.02
N LYS A 132 -22.15 9.10 -5.26
CA LYS A 132 -22.42 8.56 -6.59
C LYS A 132 -23.90 8.62 -6.90
#